data_AF-A0A097R3G5-F1
#
_entry.id   AF-A0A097R3G5-F1
#
_cell.length_a   1.000
_cell.length_b   1.000
_cell.length_c   1.000
_cell.angle_alpha   90.00
_cell.angle_beta   90.00
_cell.angle_gamma   90.00
#
_symmetry.space_group_name_H-M   'P 1'
#
loop_
_entity.id
_entity.type
_entity.pdbx_description
1 polymer ?
#
loop_
_entity_poly.entity_id
_entity_poly.type
_entity_poly.pdbx_seq_one_letter_code
_entity_poly.pdbx_strand_id
1 'polypeptide(L)'
;MTPLNFQAGFTDQTLQAVFDDTPVSLRLRWNERFGFWSLGIYDRESVPIITGVKLVQNYPLLKNFSLDNFTGDLYFIRTYGEKTRPDIDSIGGDHLLLYASKEEINEFISTNG
;
A
#
# COMPACT_ATOMS: atom_id res chain seq x y z
N MET A 1 2.36 -9.79 8.33
CA MET A 1 2.32 -8.65 7.39
C MET A 1 3.28 -8.92 6.25
N THR A 2 2.87 -8.65 5.02
CA THR A 2 3.64 -8.95 3.81
C THR A 2 4.14 -7.66 3.15
N PRO A 3 5.47 -7.46 3.03
CA PRO A 3 6.04 -6.34 2.30
C PRO A 3 5.78 -6.42 0.79
N LEU A 4 5.41 -5.28 0.19
CA LEU A 4 5.23 -5.13 -1.24
C LEU A 4 6.50 -4.50 -1.85
N ASN A 5 7.22 -5.30 -2.64
CA ASN A 5 8.57 -5.02 -3.10
C ASN A 5 8.61 -4.09 -4.33
N PHE A 6 8.17 -2.84 -4.15
CA PHE A 6 8.42 -1.76 -5.11
C PHE A 6 9.89 -1.31 -5.09
N GLN A 7 10.31 -0.56 -6.11
CA GLN A 7 11.69 -0.08 -6.26
C GLN A 7 11.75 1.46 -6.17
N ALA A 8 12.77 1.99 -5.50
CA ALA A 8 13.00 3.44 -5.45
C ALA A 8 13.35 4.02 -6.83
N GLY A 9 13.02 5.30 -7.05
CA GLY A 9 13.45 6.06 -8.23
C GLY A 9 12.55 5.94 -9.48
N PHE A 10 11.48 5.14 -9.43
CA PHE A 10 10.54 5.00 -10.56
C PHE A 10 9.20 5.66 -10.28
N THR A 11 8.82 6.66 -11.08
CA THR A 11 7.58 7.46 -10.92
C THR A 11 6.28 6.69 -11.17
N ASP A 12 6.32 5.57 -11.89
CA ASP A 12 5.16 4.72 -12.18
C ASP A 12 5.59 3.26 -12.14
N GLN A 13 4.94 2.47 -11.28
CA GLN A 13 5.32 1.08 -11.03
C GLN A 13 4.08 0.22 -10.87
N THR A 14 4.17 -1.01 -11.37
CA THR A 14 3.12 -2.03 -11.18
C THR A 14 3.71 -3.26 -10.49
N LEU A 15 2.97 -3.83 -9.56
CA LEU A 15 3.35 -5.02 -8.80
C LEU A 15 2.16 -5.99 -8.71
N GLN A 16 2.41 -7.28 -8.89
CA GLN A 16 1.41 -8.32 -8.62
C GLN A 16 1.50 -8.77 -7.16
N ALA A 17 0.37 -8.94 -6.51
CA ALA A 17 0.27 -9.40 -5.12
C ALA A 17 -0.96 -10.30 -4.92
N VAL A 18 -1.06 -10.91 -3.73
CA VAL A 18 -2.23 -11.68 -3.30
C VAL A 18 -2.68 -11.15 -1.95
N PHE A 19 -3.93 -10.69 -1.88
CA PHE A 19 -4.60 -10.16 -0.70
C PHE A 19 -5.74 -11.10 -0.32
N ASP A 20 -5.65 -11.76 0.84
CA ASP A 20 -6.67 -12.73 1.32
C ASP A 20 -7.09 -13.73 0.22
N ASP A 21 -6.11 -14.39 -0.41
CA ASP A 21 -6.27 -15.30 -1.58
C ASP A 21 -6.79 -14.66 -2.88
N THR A 22 -7.12 -13.37 -2.87
CA THR A 22 -7.45 -12.59 -4.07
C THR A 22 -6.18 -12.01 -4.70
N PRO A 23 -5.77 -12.45 -5.89
CA PRO A 23 -4.69 -11.79 -6.60
C PRO A 23 -5.13 -10.45 -7.17
N VAL A 24 -4.23 -9.49 -7.03
CA VAL A 24 -4.44 -8.10 -7.44
C VAL A 24 -3.20 -7.57 -8.15
N SER A 25 -3.43 -6.62 -9.05
CA SER A 25 -2.39 -5.79 -9.61
C SER A 25 -2.42 -4.43 -8.92
N LEU A 26 -1.28 -3.99 -8.40
CA LEU A 26 -1.10 -2.71 -7.73
C LEU A 26 -0.36 -1.77 -8.66
N ARG A 27 -0.81 -0.52 -8.78
CA ARG A 27 -0.08 0.53 -9.51
C ARG A 27 0.19 1.71 -8.58
N LEU A 28 1.46 2.06 -8.42
CA LEU A 28 1.90 3.26 -7.72
C LEU A 28 2.32 4.34 -8.71
N ARG A 29 1.86 5.57 -8.49
CA ARG A 29 2.24 6.74 -9.30
C ARG A 29 2.64 7.92 -8.42
N TRP A 30 3.78 8.52 -8.73
CA TRP A 30 4.24 9.76 -8.15
C TRP A 30 3.51 10.94 -8.79
N ASN A 31 2.89 11.76 -7.96
CA ASN A 31 2.31 13.02 -8.38
C ASN A 31 3.37 14.12 -8.25
N GLU A 32 4.05 14.46 -9.35
CA GLU A 32 5.10 15.49 -9.36
C GLU A 32 4.58 16.87 -8.94
N ARG A 33 3.34 17.21 -9.32
CA ARG A 33 2.75 18.53 -9.04
C ARG A 33 2.53 18.75 -7.54
N PHE A 34 2.11 17.73 -6.82
CA PHE A 34 1.72 17.84 -5.41
C PHE A 34 2.67 17.08 -4.45
N GLY A 35 3.62 16.34 -4.99
CA GLY A 35 4.64 15.60 -4.23
C GLY A 35 4.06 14.53 -3.32
N PHE A 36 3.30 13.58 -3.87
CA PHE A 36 2.81 12.41 -3.14
C PHE A 36 2.63 11.18 -4.04
N TRP A 37 2.68 10.00 -3.43
CA TRP A 37 2.37 8.73 -4.08
C TRP A 37 0.87 8.44 -4.04
N SER A 38 0.35 7.90 -5.14
CA SER A 38 -1.02 7.39 -5.24
C SER A 38 -1.03 5.92 -5.63
N LEU A 39 -1.97 5.16 -5.07
CA LEU A 39 -2.20 3.75 -5.32
C LEU A 39 -3.46 3.54 -6.15
N GLY A 40 -3.38 2.59 -7.08
CA GLY A 40 -4.53 1.88 -7.63
C GLY A 40 -4.39 0.38 -7.42
N ILE A 41 -5.51 -0.30 -7.22
CA ILE A 41 -5.64 -1.75 -7.11
C ILE A 41 -6.60 -2.19 -8.20
N TYR A 42 -6.22 -3.22 -8.94
CA TYR A 42 -6.94 -3.75 -10.08
C TYR A 42 -7.10 -5.26 -9.91
N ASP A 43 -8.18 -5.80 -10.45
CA ASP A 43 -8.37 -7.24 -10.52
C ASP A 43 -7.51 -7.88 -11.63
N ARG A 44 -7.70 -9.19 -11.83
CA ARG A 44 -6.99 -9.98 -12.87
C ARG A 44 -7.27 -9.50 -14.30
N GLU A 45 -8.41 -8.88 -14.54
CA GLU A 45 -8.81 -8.36 -15.86
C GLU A 45 -8.37 -6.90 -16.06
N SER A 46 -7.57 -6.37 -15.12
CA SER A 46 -7.14 -4.96 -15.08
C SER A 46 -8.31 -3.98 -14.91
N VAL A 47 -9.45 -4.44 -14.41
CA VAL A 47 -10.55 -3.57 -14.01
C VAL A 47 -10.21 -2.94 -12.66
N PRO A 48 -10.35 -1.61 -12.51
CA PRO A 48 -10.01 -0.94 -11.27
C PRO A 48 -10.98 -1.35 -10.15
N ILE A 49 -10.43 -1.89 -9.06
CA ILE A 49 -11.14 -2.08 -7.79
C ILE A 49 -11.17 -0.75 -7.04
N ILE A 50 -10.01 -0.08 -6.97
CA ILE A 50 -9.86 1.24 -6.36
C ILE A 50 -8.73 2.01 -7.02
N THR A 51 -8.85 3.33 -7.12
CA THR A 51 -7.78 4.18 -7.68
C THR A 51 -7.66 5.50 -6.93
N GLY A 52 -6.47 6.12 -7.01
CA GLY A 52 -6.23 7.46 -6.48
C GLY A 52 -6.02 7.53 -4.97
N VAL A 53 -5.78 6.40 -4.30
CA VAL A 53 -5.55 6.37 -2.85
C VAL A 53 -4.19 6.99 -2.55
N LYS A 54 -4.16 8.14 -1.88
CA LYS A 54 -2.91 8.76 -1.45
C LYS A 54 -2.23 7.87 -0.41
N LEU A 55 -0.94 7.59 -0.56
CA LEU A 55 -0.15 6.88 0.44
C LEU A 55 0.13 7.81 1.64
N VAL A 56 -0.73 7.73 2.65
CA VAL A 56 -0.57 8.43 3.93
C VAL A 56 0.20 7.53 4.89
N GLN A 57 1.26 8.04 5.49
CA GLN A 57 2.09 7.27 6.42
C GLN A 57 1.30 6.86 7.66
N ASN A 58 1.55 5.65 8.16
CA ASN A 58 1.02 5.12 9.42
C ASN A 58 -0.51 5.20 9.52
N TYR A 59 -1.19 5.08 8.38
CA TYR A 59 -2.63 5.12 8.27
C TYR A 59 -3.14 3.88 7.53
N PRO A 60 -4.20 3.22 8.01
CA PRO A 60 -4.88 2.15 7.28
C PRO A 60 -5.48 2.72 5.98
N LEU A 61 -4.87 2.43 4.83
CA LEU A 61 -5.20 3.08 3.56
C LEU A 61 -6.55 2.64 2.99
N LEU A 62 -7.05 1.47 3.38
CA LEU A 62 -8.23 0.83 2.82
C LEU A 62 -9.46 0.89 3.73
N LYS A 63 -9.31 1.22 5.02
CA LYS A 63 -10.42 1.18 6.01
C LYS A 63 -11.71 1.92 5.65
N ASN A 64 -11.67 2.91 4.76
CA ASN A 64 -12.85 3.72 4.40
C ASN A 64 -13.54 3.20 3.14
N PHE A 65 -13.04 2.13 2.53
CA PHE A 65 -13.59 1.54 1.33
C PHE A 65 -14.32 0.25 1.70
N SER A 66 -15.53 0.07 1.15
CA SER A 66 -16.24 -1.21 1.22
C SER A 66 -15.71 -2.08 0.10
N LEU A 67 -14.89 -3.08 0.44
CA LEU A 67 -14.25 -3.99 -0.50
C LEU A 67 -14.77 -5.39 -0.22
N ASP A 68 -15.27 -6.07 -1.26
CA ASP A 68 -15.83 -7.42 -1.13
C ASP A 68 -14.78 -8.51 -1.36
N ASN A 69 -13.67 -8.18 -2.02
CA ASN A 69 -12.69 -9.15 -2.50
C ASN A 69 -11.61 -9.51 -1.47
N PHE A 70 -11.34 -8.62 -0.51
CA PHE A 70 -10.35 -8.81 0.55
C PHE A 70 -10.67 -7.87 1.70
N THR A 71 -10.18 -8.22 2.89
CA THR A 71 -10.57 -7.61 4.17
C THR A 71 -9.39 -7.04 4.96
N GLY A 72 -8.16 -7.32 4.51
CA GLY A 72 -6.96 -6.70 5.03
C GLY A 72 -6.82 -5.22 4.68
N ASP A 73 -5.73 -4.62 5.13
CA ASP A 73 -5.42 -3.21 4.91
C ASP A 73 -3.96 -3.03 4.47
N LEU A 74 -3.70 -1.88 3.84
CA LEU A 74 -2.37 -1.46 3.41
C LEU A 74 -1.85 -0.37 4.34
N TYR A 75 -0.58 -0.49 4.72
CA TYR A 75 0.12 0.47 5.56
C TYR A 75 1.37 0.95 4.85
N PHE A 76 1.46 2.27 4.65
CA PHE A 76 2.68 2.90 4.18
C PHE A 76 3.51 3.34 5.40
N ILE A 77 4.68 2.73 5.60
CA ILE A 77 5.49 2.93 6.79
C ILE A 77 6.90 3.35 6.43
N ARG A 78 7.52 4.18 7.26
CA ARG A 78 8.95 4.46 7.21
C ARG A 78 9.70 3.34 7.92
N THR A 79 10.72 2.78 7.29
CA THR A 79 11.51 1.69 7.86
C THR A 79 12.80 2.18 8.49
N TYR A 80 13.42 3.22 7.94
CA TYR A 80 14.62 3.87 8.47
C TYR A 80 14.71 5.32 7.99
N GLY A 81 15.70 6.05 8.47
CA GLY A 81 15.95 7.44 8.09
C GLY A 81 15.02 8.45 8.74
N GLU A 82 15.32 9.72 8.51
CA GLU A 82 14.69 10.86 9.19
C GLU A 82 13.71 11.63 8.30
N LYS A 83 13.41 11.13 7.08
CA LYS A 83 12.46 11.80 6.18
C LYS A 83 11.08 11.83 6.83
N THR A 84 10.60 13.03 7.13
CA THR A 84 9.25 13.25 7.64
C THR A 84 8.21 13.21 6.52
N ARG A 85 8.61 13.62 5.30
CA ARG A 85 7.79 13.58 4.09
C ARG A 85 8.40 12.61 3.07
N PRO A 86 7.63 11.62 2.58
CA PRO A 86 8.08 10.73 1.53
C PRO A 86 8.25 11.48 0.21
N ASP A 87 9.28 11.11 -0.56
CA ASP A 87 9.57 11.64 -1.89
C ASP A 87 9.56 10.52 -2.95
N ILE A 88 10.04 10.84 -4.16
CA ILE A 88 10.12 9.91 -5.29
C ILE A 88 11.01 8.68 -5.01
N ASP A 89 11.99 8.79 -4.12
CA ASP A 89 12.91 7.70 -3.81
C ASP A 89 12.48 6.91 -2.56
N SER A 90 11.37 7.31 -1.93
CA SER A 90 10.94 6.70 -0.67
C SER A 90 10.34 5.31 -0.82
N ILE A 91 9.45 5.10 -1.80
CA ILE A 91 8.82 3.78 -2.03
C ILE A 91 9.89 2.79 -2.50
N GLY A 92 10.05 1.69 -1.77
CA GLY A 92 11.10 0.69 -2.07
C GLY A 92 12.50 1.10 -1.58
N GLY A 93 12.61 2.25 -0.92
CA GLY A 93 13.82 2.76 -0.28
C GLY A 93 13.66 2.82 1.24
N ASP A 94 13.47 4.02 1.77
CA ASP A 94 13.29 4.28 3.21
C ASP A 94 11.85 4.10 3.71
N HIS A 95 10.92 3.83 2.80
CA HIS A 95 9.54 3.48 3.12
C HIS A 95 9.09 2.22 2.38
N LEU A 96 8.23 1.45 3.06
CA LEU A 96 7.60 0.25 2.51
C LEU A 96 6.08 0.39 2.51
N LEU A 97 5.45 -0.23 1.52
CA LEU A 97 4.03 -0.53 1.55
C LEU A 97 3.86 -1.97 2.04
N LEU A 98 3.07 -2.17 3.09
CA LEU A 98 2.80 -3.47 3.68
C LEU A 98 1.33 -3.82 3.51
N TYR A 99 1.03 -5.06 3.16
CA TYR A 99 -0.30 -5.62 3.31
C TYR A 99 -0.39 -6.38 4.65
N ALA A 100 -1.44 -6.12 5.41
CA ALA A 100 -1.77 -6.86 6.63
C ALA A 100 -3.14 -7.49 6.44
N SER A 101 -3.24 -8.82 6.55
CA SER A 101 -4.53 -9.50 6.47
C SER A 101 -5.41 -9.14 7.67
N LYS A 102 -6.71 -9.36 7.57
CA LYS A 102 -7.63 -9.10 8.69
C LYS A 102 -7.27 -9.93 9.93
N GLU A 103 -6.83 -11.16 9.73
CA GLU A 103 -6.38 -12.07 10.79
C GLU A 103 -5.16 -11.49 11.52
N GLU A 104 -4.12 -11.08 10.79
CA GLU A 104 -2.91 -10.47 11.37
C GLU A 104 -3.23 -9.18 12.15
N ILE A 105 -4.15 -8.36 11.64
CA ILE A 105 -4.61 -7.15 12.33
C ILE A 105 -5.29 -7.50 13.66
N ASN A 106 -6.17 -8.51 13.66
CA ASN A 106 -6.90 -8.92 14.86
C ASN A 106 -5.97 -9.55 15.91
N GLU A 107 -4.98 -10.35 15.48
CA GLU A 107 -3.96 -10.92 16.38
C GLU A 107 -3.12 -9.84 17.05
N PHE A 108 -2.71 -8.82 16.28
CA PHE A 108 -1.94 -7.69 16.81
C PHE A 108 -2.72 -6.90 17.87
N ILE A 109 -4.04 -6.69 17.64
CA ILE A 109 -4.91 -6.01 18.61
C ILE A 109 -5.09 -6.87 19.86
N SER A 110 -5.29 -8.18 19.71
CA SER A 110 -5.56 -9.09 20.84
C SER A 110 -4.34 -9.33 21.73
N THR A 111 -3.12 -9.22 21.18
CA THR A 111 -1.87 -9.42 21.93
C THR A 111 -1.43 -8.16 22.67
N ASN A 112 -1.86 -6.98 22.22
CA ASN A 112 -1.44 -5.68 22.76
C ASN A 112 -2.58 -4.90 23.43
N GLY A 113 -3.76 -5.50 23.57
CA GLY A 113 -4.93 -4.96 24.28
C GLY A 113 -5.07 -5.58 25.66
#